data_AF-A0AAX3YSQ3-F1
#
_entry.id   AF-A0AAX3YSQ3-F1
#
_cell.length_a   1.000
_cell.length_b   1.000
_cell.length_c   1.000
_cell.angle_alpha   90.00
_cell.angle_beta   90.00
_cell.angle_gamma   90.00
#
_symmetry.space_group_name_H-M   'P 1'
#
loop_
_entity.id
_entity.type
_entity.pdbx_description
1 polymer ?
#
loop_
_entity_poly.entity_id
_entity_poly.type
_entity_poly.pdbx_seq_one_letter_code
_entity_poly.pdbx_strand_id
1 'polypeptide(L)'
;MTQPKLAHATEWGRMYGRFVGDRPRVPSITTVLGEAPDTLHGWHARVAAAAMKAYLDGGDALAQYPHVTAAINQARNRSRDVDRAARKAITGTGVWLADQASERGDRVHDYAEQVARYYLGVGTRDEVAEARDRLAAHDELGYAAQFDNWWRRYDVQPVFAEATVWHHEVAYAGTIDIGFETNELLIIGDYKSKDSFDGRPKRLDPKVGLQLVAAMNAQEYCTDPQEPGVWEPWRWGSPAMLVGIAISDAGVDVQRINPNLHDLAWTKFQRLRALWQSHHDLDMAAVLSPLRPPPSAALWPDEELVPLDLSLAAV
;
A
#
# COMPACT_ATOMS: atom_id res chain seq x y z
N MET A 1 0.01 7.27 12.29
CA MET A 1 -1.32 6.84 11.82
C MET A 1 -1.90 5.85 12.80
N THR A 2 -3.09 6.15 13.32
CA THR A 2 -3.80 5.24 14.22
C THR A 2 -4.43 4.13 13.38
N GLN A 3 -3.93 2.90 13.49
CA GLN A 3 -4.57 1.77 12.78
C GLN A 3 -6.02 1.63 13.27
N PRO A 4 -7.04 1.60 12.39
CA PRO A 4 -8.41 1.38 12.81
C PRO A 4 -8.48 0.06 13.57
N LYS A 5 -9.11 0.04 14.77
CA LYS A 5 -9.25 -1.19 15.58
C LYS A 5 -10.00 -2.31 14.84
N LEU A 6 -10.75 -1.95 13.80
CA LEU A 6 -11.48 -2.85 12.92
C LEU A 6 -10.57 -3.54 11.87
N ALA A 7 -9.34 -3.06 11.68
CA ALA A 7 -8.42 -3.57 10.68
C ALA A 7 -7.44 -4.60 11.29
N HIS A 8 -7.25 -5.72 10.60
CA HIS A 8 -6.41 -6.82 11.02
C HIS A 8 -5.41 -7.15 9.92
N ALA A 9 -4.15 -7.42 10.30
CA ALA A 9 -3.18 -8.01 9.40
C ALA A 9 -3.39 -9.53 9.35
N THR A 10 -3.63 -10.08 8.17
CA THR A 10 -3.77 -11.53 7.94
C THR A 10 -2.78 -11.98 6.86
N GLU A 11 -2.66 -13.29 6.64
CA GLU A 11 -1.89 -13.85 5.53
C GLU A 11 -2.43 -13.42 4.15
N TRP A 12 -3.69 -12.99 4.09
CA TRP A 12 -4.39 -12.52 2.89
C TRP A 12 -4.35 -10.99 2.74
N GLY A 13 -3.49 -10.32 3.50
CA GLY A 13 -3.33 -8.86 3.54
C GLY A 13 -4.15 -8.20 4.65
N ARG A 14 -4.32 -6.87 4.58
CA ARG A 14 -5.13 -6.13 5.55
C ARG A 14 -6.62 -6.42 5.32
N MET A 15 -7.34 -6.85 6.34
CA MET A 15 -8.76 -7.17 6.30
C MET A 15 -9.52 -6.47 7.43
N TYR A 16 -10.84 -6.31 7.28
CA TYR A 16 -11.70 -5.61 8.23
C TYR A 16 -12.77 -6.52 8.84
N GLY A 17 -12.97 -6.38 10.15
CA GLY A 17 -14.15 -6.85 10.88
C GLY A 17 -15.21 -5.75 10.98
N ARG A 18 -16.43 -6.10 11.42
CA ARG A 18 -17.52 -5.12 11.63
C ARG A 18 -17.45 -4.42 12.98
N PHE A 19 -16.91 -5.12 13.97
CA PHE A 19 -16.82 -4.70 15.37
C PHE A 19 -15.39 -4.91 15.88
N VAL A 20 -15.02 -4.16 16.92
CA VAL A 20 -13.74 -4.37 17.60
C VAL A 20 -13.70 -5.79 18.17
N GLY A 21 -12.68 -6.57 17.79
CA GLY A 21 -12.53 -7.98 18.20
C GLY A 21 -13.31 -9.00 17.34
N ASP A 22 -14.03 -8.56 16.31
CA ASP A 22 -14.66 -9.46 15.33
C ASP A 22 -13.60 -10.17 14.48
N ARG A 23 -14.00 -11.26 13.82
CA ARG A 23 -13.14 -11.91 12.83
C ARG A 23 -13.04 -11.05 11.57
N PRO A 24 -11.88 -10.98 10.90
CA PRO A 24 -11.76 -10.27 9.63
C PRO A 24 -12.67 -10.91 8.57
N ARG A 25 -13.46 -10.11 7.85
CA ARG A 25 -14.47 -10.60 6.88
C ARG A 25 -14.18 -10.18 5.45
N VAL A 26 -13.70 -8.96 5.26
CA VAL A 26 -13.53 -8.38 3.93
C VAL A 26 -12.13 -7.78 3.77
N PRO A 27 -11.53 -7.82 2.57
CA PRO A 27 -10.25 -7.19 2.34
C PRO A 27 -10.36 -5.67 2.39
N SER A 28 -9.25 -5.04 2.74
CA SER A 28 -9.09 -3.60 2.61
C SER A 28 -9.03 -3.17 1.14
N ILE A 29 -9.41 -1.93 0.83
CA ILE A 29 -9.23 -1.34 -0.52
C ILE A 29 -7.77 -1.50 -0.97
N THR A 30 -6.80 -1.20 -0.11
CA THR A 30 -5.36 -1.35 -0.45
C THR A 30 -4.95 -2.80 -0.72
N THR A 31 -5.54 -3.77 -0.01
CA THR A 31 -5.30 -5.20 -0.26
C THR A 31 -5.80 -5.59 -1.65
N VAL A 32 -7.02 -5.17 -2.01
CA VAL A 32 -7.59 -5.40 -3.34
C VAL A 32 -6.72 -4.78 -4.45
N LEU A 33 -6.19 -3.57 -4.23
CA LEU A 33 -5.30 -2.92 -5.19
C LEU A 33 -3.94 -3.61 -5.34
N GLY A 34 -3.53 -4.39 -4.33
CA GLY A 34 -2.32 -5.21 -4.36
C GLY A 34 -2.35 -6.29 -5.45
N GLU A 35 -3.53 -6.75 -5.85
CA GLU A 35 -3.71 -7.72 -6.94
C GLU A 35 -3.33 -7.16 -8.32
N ALA A 36 -3.26 -5.84 -8.46
CA ALA A 36 -2.87 -5.23 -9.73
C ALA A 36 -1.35 -5.44 -9.96
N PRO A 37 -0.92 -5.88 -11.16
CA PRO A 37 0.46 -6.27 -11.44
C PRO A 37 1.50 -5.26 -10.95
N ASP A 38 2.58 -5.76 -10.35
CA ASP A 38 3.71 -4.95 -9.93
C ASP A 38 4.79 -4.87 -11.02
N THR A 39 5.18 -3.65 -11.36
CA THR A 39 6.23 -3.36 -12.36
C THR A 39 7.57 -2.96 -11.73
N LEU A 40 7.70 -3.02 -10.40
CA LEU A 40 8.89 -2.57 -9.68
C LEU A 40 10.10 -3.51 -9.76
N HIS A 41 9.96 -4.71 -10.32
CA HIS A 41 11.05 -5.69 -10.47
C HIS A 41 12.32 -5.09 -11.10
N GLY A 42 12.19 -4.31 -12.17
CA GLY A 42 13.33 -3.64 -12.82
C GLY A 42 13.95 -2.54 -11.95
N TRP A 43 13.14 -1.85 -11.15
CA TRP A 43 13.63 -0.85 -10.20
C TRP A 43 14.42 -1.51 -9.07
N HIS A 44 13.94 -2.63 -8.50
CA HIS A 44 14.65 -3.41 -7.48
C HIS A 44 16.03 -3.87 -7.98
N ALA A 45 16.11 -4.41 -9.20
CA ALA A 45 17.37 -4.82 -9.80
C ALA A 45 18.35 -3.64 -9.96
N ARG A 46 17.85 -2.49 -10.43
CA ARG A 46 18.67 -1.29 -10.62
C ARG A 46 19.23 -0.74 -9.30
N VAL A 47 18.42 -0.66 -8.24
CA VAL A 47 18.91 -0.15 -6.94
C VAL A 47 19.85 -1.14 -6.25
N ALA A 48 19.64 -2.45 -6.41
CA ALA A 48 20.59 -3.45 -5.94
C ALA A 48 21.93 -3.34 -6.69
N ALA A 49 21.92 -3.10 -8.01
CA ALA A 49 23.14 -2.88 -8.78
C ALA A 49 23.88 -1.60 -8.34
N ALA A 50 23.16 -0.51 -8.05
CA ALA A 50 23.74 0.72 -7.52
C ALA A 50 24.37 0.50 -6.13
N ALA A 51 23.68 -0.20 -5.23
CA ALA A 51 24.21 -0.56 -3.91
C ALA A 51 25.43 -1.49 -4.01
N MET A 52 25.44 -2.43 -4.97
CA MET A 52 26.61 -3.27 -5.25
C MET A 52 27.80 -2.44 -5.69
N LYS A 53 27.60 -1.47 -6.59
CA LYS A 53 28.65 -0.55 -7.02
C LYS A 53 29.20 0.23 -5.81
N ALA A 54 28.32 0.80 -4.99
CA ALA A 54 28.71 1.54 -3.79
C ALA A 54 29.49 0.66 -2.78
N TYR A 55 29.10 -0.60 -2.62
CA TYR A 55 29.83 -1.56 -1.80
C TYR A 55 31.25 -1.85 -2.33
N LEU A 56 31.41 -1.99 -3.65
CA LEU A 56 32.72 -2.20 -4.28
C LEU A 56 33.61 -0.97 -4.21
N ASP A 57 33.03 0.24 -4.36
CA ASP A 57 33.75 1.50 -4.30
C ASP A 57 34.20 1.83 -2.86
N GLY A 58 33.40 1.45 -1.85
CA GLY A 58 33.66 1.71 -0.43
C GLY A 58 33.51 3.19 -0.03
N GLY A 59 33.96 3.52 1.18
CA GLY A 59 33.97 4.89 1.71
C GLY A 59 32.59 5.57 1.70
N ASP A 60 32.54 6.82 1.24
CA ASP A 60 31.33 7.66 1.22
C ASP A 60 30.23 7.09 0.32
N ALA A 61 30.58 6.32 -0.71
CA ALA A 61 29.58 5.69 -1.58
C ALA A 61 28.73 4.68 -0.80
N LEU A 62 29.36 3.87 0.05
CA LEU A 62 28.68 2.89 0.89
C LEU A 62 27.87 3.54 2.03
N ALA A 63 28.26 4.74 2.48
CA ALA A 63 27.54 5.47 3.53
C ALA A 63 26.09 5.81 3.14
N GLN A 64 25.78 5.88 1.85
CA GLN A 64 24.42 6.06 1.34
C GLN A 64 23.50 4.84 1.58
N TYR A 65 24.07 3.69 1.95
CA TYR A 65 23.36 2.43 2.19
C TYR A 65 23.65 1.91 3.61
N PRO A 66 23.11 2.58 4.64
CA PRO A 66 23.41 2.25 6.04
C PRO A 66 22.99 0.83 6.42
N HIS A 67 21.96 0.26 5.80
CA HIS A 67 21.54 -1.14 6.02
C HIS A 67 22.59 -2.16 5.56
N VAL A 68 23.33 -1.88 4.48
CA VAL A 68 24.43 -2.73 4.02
C VAL A 68 25.60 -2.64 5.01
N THR A 69 25.92 -1.44 5.46
CA THR A 69 26.97 -1.22 6.49
C THR A 69 26.62 -1.91 7.81
N ALA A 70 25.36 -1.84 8.24
CA ALA A 70 24.87 -2.53 9.43
C ALA A 70 24.99 -4.05 9.29
N ALA A 71 24.64 -4.61 8.13
CA ALA A 71 24.78 -6.05 7.87
C ALA A 71 26.24 -6.51 7.90
N ILE A 72 27.16 -5.72 7.34
CA ILE A 72 28.62 -5.96 7.39
C ILE A 72 29.11 -5.99 8.84
N ASN A 73 28.76 -4.97 9.63
CA ASN A 73 29.17 -4.86 11.02
C ASN A 73 28.61 -6.00 11.87
N GLN A 74 27.34 -6.37 11.67
CA GLN A 74 26.73 -7.51 12.35
C GLN A 74 27.42 -8.83 12.00
N ALA A 75 27.80 -9.04 10.74
CA ALA A 75 28.53 -10.23 10.32
C ALA A 75 29.94 -10.29 10.94
N ARG A 76 30.67 -9.17 10.96
CA ARG A 76 31.99 -9.06 11.62
C ARG A 76 31.91 -9.39 13.10
N ASN A 77 30.95 -8.80 13.81
CA ASN A 77 30.75 -9.02 15.25
C ASN A 77 30.38 -10.46 15.59
N ARG A 78 29.79 -11.20 14.64
CA ARG A 78 29.41 -12.60 14.80
C ARG A 78 30.41 -13.57 14.14
N SER A 79 31.56 -13.07 13.66
CA SER A 79 32.57 -13.85 12.93
C SER A 79 31.98 -14.68 11.77
N ARG A 80 31.01 -14.11 11.05
CA ARG A 80 30.36 -14.72 9.86
C ARG A 80 30.95 -14.14 8.57
N ASP A 81 30.65 -14.81 7.46
CA ASP A 81 30.98 -14.37 6.11
C ASP A 81 30.37 -12.98 5.81
N VAL A 82 31.25 -11.97 5.76
CA VAL A 82 30.90 -10.57 5.56
C VAL A 82 30.40 -10.33 4.14
N ASP A 83 31.01 -10.95 3.13
CA ASP A 83 30.64 -10.72 1.73
C ASP A 83 29.25 -11.29 1.45
N ARG A 84 28.94 -12.48 2.00
CA ARG A 84 27.60 -13.05 1.92
C ARG A 84 26.53 -12.17 2.60
N ALA A 85 26.84 -11.61 3.76
CA ALA A 85 25.92 -10.73 4.48
C ALA A 85 25.68 -9.42 3.72
N ALA A 86 26.75 -8.81 3.18
CA ALA A 86 26.66 -7.61 2.34
C ALA A 86 25.80 -7.86 1.10
N ARG A 87 26.09 -8.92 0.33
CA ARG A 87 25.30 -9.27 -0.86
C ARG A 87 23.82 -9.49 -0.55
N LYS A 88 23.50 -10.17 0.56
CA LYS A 88 22.11 -10.35 1.00
C LYS A 88 21.42 -9.01 1.27
N ALA A 89 22.08 -8.09 1.98
CA ALA A 89 21.54 -6.76 2.24
C ALA A 89 21.41 -5.93 0.96
N ILE A 90 22.36 -6.05 0.04
CA ILE A 90 22.35 -5.40 -1.28
C ILE A 90 21.14 -5.85 -2.11
N THR A 91 20.88 -7.17 -2.18
CA THR A 91 19.69 -7.72 -2.85
C THR A 91 18.38 -7.19 -2.22
N GLY A 92 18.37 -6.96 -0.90
CA GLY A 92 17.24 -6.39 -0.18
C GLY A 92 17.08 -4.86 -0.26
N THR A 93 17.98 -4.15 -0.95
CA THR A 93 18.01 -2.66 -0.93
C THR A 93 16.72 -2.03 -1.43
N GLY A 94 16.09 -2.58 -2.46
CA GLY A 94 14.84 -2.00 -2.96
C GLY A 94 13.68 -2.17 -1.99
N VAL A 95 13.63 -3.26 -1.23
CA VAL A 95 12.63 -3.45 -0.15
C VAL A 95 12.90 -2.43 0.96
N TRP A 96 14.15 -2.32 1.41
CA TRP A 96 14.54 -1.35 2.43
C TRP A 96 14.18 0.10 2.04
N LEU A 97 14.44 0.50 0.79
CA LEU A 97 14.05 1.82 0.28
C LEU A 97 12.53 2.02 0.24
N ALA A 98 11.78 0.98 -0.10
CA ALA A 98 10.32 1.01 -0.09
C ALA A 98 9.78 1.16 1.35
N ASP A 99 10.37 0.46 2.32
CA ASP A 99 10.02 0.55 3.74
C ASP A 99 10.26 1.98 4.25
N GLN A 100 11.42 2.57 3.94
CA GLN A 100 11.71 3.97 4.31
C GLN A 100 10.72 4.97 3.70
N ALA A 101 10.34 4.76 2.44
CA ALA A 101 9.32 5.58 1.79
C ALA A 101 7.93 5.41 2.43
N SER A 102 7.60 4.19 2.87
CA SER A 102 6.35 3.88 3.58
C SER A 102 6.30 4.57 4.93
N GLU A 103 7.36 4.46 5.74
CA GLU A 103 7.47 5.10 7.06
C GLU A 103 7.31 6.62 6.97
N ARG A 104 7.91 7.26 5.95
CA ARG A 104 7.68 8.69 5.67
C ARG A 104 6.24 8.97 5.29
N GLY A 105 5.64 8.13 4.44
CA GLY A 105 4.22 8.20 4.11
C GLY A 105 3.34 8.23 5.36
N ASP A 106 3.59 7.31 6.29
CA ASP A 106 2.84 7.22 7.54
C ASP A 106 2.97 8.49 8.39
N ARG A 107 4.17 9.09 8.49
CA ARG A 107 4.38 10.35 9.23
C ARG A 107 3.70 11.55 8.57
N VAL A 108 3.78 11.66 7.24
CA VAL A 108 3.15 12.76 6.49
C VAL A 108 1.62 12.67 6.55
N HIS A 109 1.05 11.46 6.40
CA HIS A 109 -0.38 11.24 6.54
C HIS A 109 -0.85 11.54 7.96
N ASP A 110 -0.11 11.10 8.96
CA ASP A 110 -0.41 11.35 10.37
C ASP A 110 -0.47 12.86 10.69
N TYR A 111 0.46 13.64 10.17
CA TYR A 111 0.40 15.11 10.29
C TYR A 111 -0.84 15.70 9.61
N ALA A 112 -1.13 15.28 8.37
CA ALA A 112 -2.30 15.75 7.64
C ALA A 112 -3.62 15.39 8.36
N GLU A 113 -3.72 14.17 8.90
CA GLU A 113 -4.83 13.70 9.73
C GLU A 113 -5.01 14.60 10.96
N GLN A 114 -3.94 14.85 11.73
CA GLN A 114 -4.07 15.67 12.95
C GLN A 114 -4.52 17.10 12.62
N VAL A 115 -4.04 17.68 11.52
CA VAL A 115 -4.52 18.99 11.06
C VAL A 115 -6.02 18.93 10.74
N ALA A 116 -6.47 17.94 9.96
CA ALA A 116 -7.88 17.81 9.63
C ALA A 116 -8.76 17.59 10.87
N ARG A 117 -8.33 16.73 11.81
CA ARG A 117 -9.02 16.49 13.08
C ARG A 117 -9.13 17.74 13.95
N TYR A 118 -8.08 18.57 14.01
CA TYR A 118 -8.11 19.85 14.71
C TYR A 118 -9.19 20.79 14.12
N TYR A 119 -9.25 20.92 12.79
CA TYR A 119 -10.27 21.75 12.13
C TYR A 119 -11.69 21.17 12.25
N LEU A 120 -11.85 19.86 12.35
CA LEU A 120 -13.12 19.19 12.65
C LEU A 120 -13.57 19.35 14.12
N GLY A 121 -12.72 19.92 14.99
CA GLY A 121 -13.01 20.09 16.42
C GLY A 121 -12.94 18.82 17.25
N VAL A 122 -12.38 17.73 16.70
CA VAL A 122 -12.24 16.42 17.38
C VAL A 122 -10.79 16.11 17.76
N GLY A 123 -9.83 16.89 17.25
CA GLY A 123 -8.42 16.82 17.61
C GLY A 123 -7.97 18.08 18.37
N THR A 124 -6.75 18.01 18.89
CA THR A 124 -6.13 19.06 19.70
C THR A 124 -4.93 19.68 18.98
N ARG A 125 -4.55 20.88 19.41
CA ARG A 125 -3.34 21.55 18.90
C ARG A 125 -2.05 20.80 19.29
N ASP A 126 -2.07 20.13 20.43
CA ASP A 126 -0.92 19.37 20.93
C ASP A 126 -0.67 18.13 20.06
N GLU A 127 -1.72 17.41 19.64
CA GLU A 127 -1.59 16.29 18.68
C GLU A 127 -0.96 16.74 17.35
N VAL A 128 -1.34 17.93 16.84
CA VAL A 128 -0.73 18.51 15.63
C VAL A 128 0.75 18.84 15.86
N ALA A 129 1.09 19.40 17.02
CA ALA A 129 2.47 19.72 17.38
C ALA A 129 3.33 18.45 17.49
N GLU A 130 2.83 17.40 18.14
CA GLU A 130 3.52 16.11 18.25
C GLU A 130 3.75 15.46 16.88
N ALA A 131 2.75 15.49 15.99
CA ALA A 131 2.92 14.98 14.62
C ALA A 131 3.97 15.79 13.83
N ARG A 132 4.02 17.11 14.05
CA ARG A 132 5.05 17.98 13.46
C ARG A 132 6.44 17.68 14.02
N ASP A 133 6.56 17.42 15.32
CA ASP A 133 7.82 17.07 15.97
C ASP A 133 8.34 15.71 15.47
N ARG A 134 7.44 14.75 15.19
CA ARG A 134 7.79 13.49 14.51
C ARG A 134 8.40 13.75 13.14
N LEU A 135 7.83 14.65 12.33
CA LEU A 135 8.43 15.03 11.04
C LEU A 135 9.78 15.72 11.22
N ALA A 136 9.93 16.59 12.23
CA ALA A 136 11.19 17.27 12.54
C ALA A 136 12.32 16.28 12.90
N ALA A 137 12.01 15.25 13.68
CA ALA A 137 12.97 14.21 14.06
C ALA A 137 13.52 13.42 12.85
N HIS A 138 12.84 13.46 11.71
CA HIS A 138 13.21 12.75 10.47
C HIS A 138 13.64 13.69 9.33
N ASP A 139 13.84 14.99 9.58
CA ASP A 139 14.18 16.00 8.57
C ASP A 139 13.10 16.15 7.47
N GLU A 140 11.83 15.99 7.85
CA GLU A 140 10.67 15.97 6.94
C GLU A 140 9.76 17.20 7.10
N LEU A 141 10.21 18.26 7.78
CA LEU A 141 9.43 19.50 7.97
C LEU A 141 9.05 20.21 6.65
N GLY A 142 9.81 19.96 5.57
CA GLY A 142 9.46 20.44 4.24
C GLY A 142 8.08 19.97 3.79
N TYR A 143 7.72 18.71 4.06
CA TYR A 143 6.40 18.17 3.72
C TYR A 143 5.28 18.89 4.46
N ALA A 144 5.44 19.12 5.77
CA ALA A 144 4.47 19.86 6.57
C ALA A 144 4.30 21.30 6.06
N ALA A 145 5.40 21.99 5.74
CA ALA A 145 5.33 23.36 5.24
C ALA A 145 4.58 23.48 3.91
N GLN A 146 4.79 22.55 2.98
CA GLN A 146 4.07 22.53 1.70
C GLN A 146 2.60 22.15 1.87
N PHE A 147 2.31 21.19 2.76
CA PHE A 147 0.94 20.85 3.12
C PHE A 147 0.20 22.05 3.75
N ASP A 148 0.79 22.72 4.74
CA ASP A 148 0.20 23.91 5.39
C ASP A 148 -0.09 25.02 4.38
N ASN A 149 0.83 25.21 3.42
CA ASN A 149 0.67 26.19 2.34
C ASN A 149 -0.52 25.85 1.44
N TRP A 150 -0.61 24.60 0.98
CA TRP A 150 -1.72 24.12 0.16
C TRP A 150 -3.06 24.22 0.90
N TRP A 151 -3.12 23.71 2.13
CA TRP A 151 -4.32 23.73 2.98
C TRP A 151 -4.91 25.13 3.09
N ARG A 152 -4.06 26.13 3.35
CA ARG A 152 -4.47 27.54 3.47
C ARG A 152 -4.83 28.17 2.13
N ARG A 153 -4.07 27.90 1.06
CA ARG A 153 -4.33 28.49 -0.27
C ARG A 153 -5.63 27.97 -0.89
N TYR A 154 -5.96 26.71 -0.65
CA TYR A 154 -7.15 26.06 -1.16
C TYR A 154 -8.34 26.21 -0.21
N ASP A 155 -8.19 26.92 0.91
CA ASP A 155 -9.23 27.10 1.93
C ASP A 155 -9.92 25.77 2.26
N VAL A 156 -9.12 24.77 2.62
CA VAL A 156 -9.61 23.41 2.88
C VAL A 156 -10.44 23.40 4.16
N GLN A 157 -11.73 23.07 4.03
CA GLN A 157 -12.66 22.88 5.14
C GLN A 157 -13.00 21.39 5.26
N PRO A 158 -12.38 20.63 6.17
CA PRO A 158 -12.60 19.19 6.26
C PRO A 158 -14.04 18.87 6.69
N VAL A 159 -14.63 17.85 6.07
CA VAL A 159 -15.94 17.28 6.46
C VAL A 159 -15.81 15.91 7.11
N PHE A 160 -14.71 15.20 6.85
CA PHE A 160 -14.27 14.02 7.59
C PHE A 160 -12.75 13.83 7.43
N ALA A 161 -12.14 13.08 8.36
CA ALA A 161 -10.75 12.63 8.29
C ALA A 161 -10.69 11.15 8.68
N GLU A 162 -9.87 10.36 7.97
CA GLU A 162 -9.67 8.91 8.21
C GLU A 162 -11.00 8.12 8.36
N ALA A 163 -11.95 8.37 7.46
CA ALA A 163 -13.25 7.71 7.51
C ALA A 163 -13.14 6.24 7.12
N THR A 164 -13.51 5.34 8.03
CA THR A 164 -13.58 3.90 7.73
C THR A 164 -14.88 3.60 7.00
N VAL A 165 -14.80 3.08 5.78
CA VAL A 165 -15.93 2.81 4.90
C VAL A 165 -16.14 1.33 4.64
N TRP A 166 -17.37 0.95 4.29
CA TRP A 166 -17.77 -0.42 3.96
C TRP A 166 -18.66 -0.47 2.72
N HIS A 167 -18.49 -1.52 1.92
CA HIS A 167 -19.43 -1.88 0.84
C HIS A 167 -19.84 -3.34 0.97
N HIS A 168 -21.15 -3.57 1.09
CA HIS A 168 -21.73 -4.90 1.35
C HIS A 168 -21.64 -5.80 0.13
N GLU A 169 -22.11 -5.33 -1.02
CA GLU A 169 -22.27 -6.17 -2.22
C GLU A 169 -20.93 -6.59 -2.84
N VAL A 170 -19.96 -5.67 -2.94
CA VAL A 170 -18.60 -5.97 -3.42
C VAL A 170 -17.73 -6.56 -2.30
N ALA A 171 -18.21 -6.51 -1.04
CA ALA A 171 -17.55 -7.06 0.14
C ALA A 171 -16.10 -6.56 0.31
N TYR A 172 -15.94 -5.25 0.53
CA TYR A 172 -14.67 -4.63 0.94
C TYR A 172 -14.90 -3.55 2.00
N ALA A 173 -13.81 -3.14 2.64
CA ALA A 173 -13.77 -1.98 3.51
C ALA A 173 -12.47 -1.20 3.30
N GLY A 174 -12.33 -0.01 3.88
CA GLY A 174 -11.09 0.74 3.81
C GLY A 174 -11.15 2.01 4.63
N THR A 175 -10.04 2.74 4.70
CA THR A 175 -9.98 4.04 5.35
C THR A 175 -9.69 5.09 4.29
N ILE A 176 -10.45 6.18 4.32
CA ILE A 176 -10.36 7.28 3.36
C ILE A 176 -9.77 8.49 4.08
N ASP A 177 -8.65 8.98 3.58
CA ASP A 177 -7.82 9.98 4.25
C ASP A 177 -8.61 11.26 4.58
N ILE A 178 -9.29 11.86 3.59
CA ILE A 178 -10.00 13.12 3.79
C ILE A 178 -11.20 13.29 2.86
N GLY A 179 -12.24 13.92 3.39
CA GLY A 179 -13.24 14.64 2.60
C GLY A 179 -13.22 16.10 3.03
N PHE A 180 -13.30 17.02 2.08
CA PHE A 180 -13.29 18.45 2.37
C PHE A 180 -14.12 19.24 1.38
N GLU A 181 -14.57 20.41 1.82
CA GLU A 181 -15.19 21.42 1.00
C GLU A 181 -14.19 22.53 0.68
N THR A 182 -14.24 23.02 -0.55
CA THR A 182 -13.56 24.24 -0.99
C THR A 182 -14.39 24.85 -2.11
N ASN A 183 -14.64 26.17 -2.06
CA ASN A 183 -15.54 26.86 -2.99
C ASN A 183 -16.89 26.13 -3.18
N GLU A 184 -17.51 25.67 -2.09
CA GLU A 184 -18.80 24.94 -2.08
C GLU A 184 -18.77 23.57 -2.81
N LEU A 185 -17.60 23.08 -3.20
CA LEU A 185 -17.43 21.77 -3.83
C LEU A 185 -16.96 20.75 -2.81
N LEU A 186 -17.78 19.71 -2.58
CA LEU A 186 -17.37 18.53 -1.81
C LEU A 186 -16.36 17.71 -2.62
N ILE A 187 -15.20 17.44 -2.03
CA ILE A 187 -14.11 16.68 -2.63
C ILE A 187 -13.74 15.52 -1.70
N ILE A 188 -13.54 14.33 -2.27
CA ILE A 188 -12.89 13.21 -1.57
C ILE A 188 -11.44 13.12 -2.06
N GLY A 189 -10.51 13.13 -1.11
CA GLY A 189 -9.08 13.16 -1.34
C GLY A 189 -8.36 11.95 -0.77
N ASP A 190 -7.22 11.64 -1.37
CA ASP A 190 -6.26 10.67 -0.86
C ASP A 190 -4.85 11.29 -0.91
N TYR A 191 -4.17 11.29 0.23
CA TYR A 191 -2.82 11.81 0.35
C TYR A 191 -1.83 10.78 -0.17
N LYS A 192 -0.74 11.27 -0.77
CA LYS A 192 0.42 10.46 -1.13
C LYS A 192 1.69 11.25 -0.92
N SER A 193 2.54 10.80 0.00
CA SER A 193 3.91 11.33 0.09
C SER A 193 4.71 10.92 -1.17
N LYS A 194 5.46 11.87 -1.72
CA LYS A 194 6.29 11.67 -2.91
C LYS A 194 7.66 12.30 -2.69
N ASP A 195 8.68 11.73 -3.31
CA ASP A 195 9.92 12.49 -3.49
C ASP A 195 9.67 13.61 -4.49
N SER A 196 10.48 14.65 -4.42
CA SER A 196 10.54 15.69 -5.43
C SER A 196 11.36 15.26 -6.64
N PHE A 197 10.95 15.72 -7.81
CA PHE A 197 11.70 15.63 -9.05
C PHE A 197 11.45 16.91 -9.85
N ASP A 198 12.52 17.61 -10.24
CA ASP A 198 12.43 18.86 -11.02
C ASP A 198 11.55 19.93 -10.33
N GLY A 199 11.78 20.15 -9.03
CA GLY A 199 11.08 21.17 -8.24
C GLY A 199 9.61 20.90 -7.95
N ARG A 200 9.10 19.68 -8.20
CA ARG A 200 7.71 19.30 -7.97
C ARG A 200 7.58 17.87 -7.44
N PRO A 201 6.45 17.49 -6.82
CA PRO A 201 6.18 16.10 -6.48
C PRO A 201 6.27 15.18 -7.71
N LYS A 202 6.82 13.97 -7.53
CA LYS A 202 6.69 12.91 -8.53
C LYS A 202 5.21 12.60 -8.81
N ARG A 203 4.90 12.25 -10.05
CA ARG A 203 3.53 11.92 -10.48
C ARG A 203 2.92 10.80 -9.63
N LEU A 204 1.62 10.93 -9.35
CA LEU A 204 0.83 9.90 -8.69
C LEU A 204 0.71 8.63 -9.53
N ASP A 205 0.60 7.50 -8.84
CA ASP A 205 0.26 6.23 -9.47
C ASP A 205 -1.23 6.25 -9.82
N PRO A 206 -1.64 5.90 -11.06
CA PRO A 206 -3.05 5.84 -11.45
C PRO A 206 -3.94 4.95 -10.56
N LYS A 207 -3.37 4.00 -9.81
CA LYS A 207 -4.08 3.17 -8.82
C LYS A 207 -4.79 4.02 -7.76
N VAL A 208 -4.35 5.25 -7.49
CA VAL A 208 -5.07 6.19 -6.59
C VAL A 208 -6.51 6.43 -7.05
N GLY A 209 -6.75 6.44 -8.36
CA GLY A 209 -8.09 6.57 -8.92
C GLY A 209 -8.99 5.38 -8.57
N LEU A 210 -8.42 4.17 -8.50
CA LEU A 210 -9.17 2.96 -8.10
C LEU A 210 -9.56 3.00 -6.61
N GLN A 211 -8.68 3.52 -5.75
CA GLN A 211 -8.98 3.72 -4.33
C GLN A 211 -10.12 4.71 -4.13
N LEU A 212 -10.06 5.87 -4.81
CA LEU A 212 -11.03 6.94 -4.66
C LEU A 212 -12.40 6.60 -5.25
N VAL A 213 -12.49 5.85 -6.36
CA VAL A 213 -13.79 5.37 -6.86
C VAL A 213 -14.39 4.31 -5.93
N ALA A 214 -13.59 3.50 -5.25
CA ALA A 214 -14.09 2.63 -4.20
C ALA A 214 -14.65 3.47 -3.04
N ALA A 215 -13.93 4.49 -2.58
CA ALA A 215 -14.44 5.43 -1.58
C ALA A 215 -15.79 6.07 -1.98
N MET A 216 -15.90 6.52 -3.23
CA MET A 216 -17.14 7.10 -3.78
C MET A 216 -18.32 6.11 -3.76
N ASN A 217 -18.05 4.83 -4.07
CA ASN A 217 -19.08 3.79 -4.13
C ASN A 217 -19.33 3.10 -2.79
N ALA A 218 -18.66 3.49 -1.70
CA ALA A 218 -18.94 2.92 -0.39
C ALA A 218 -20.42 3.12 0.01
N GLN A 219 -20.95 2.19 0.80
CA GLN A 219 -22.35 2.17 1.19
C GLN A 219 -22.55 2.71 2.61
N GLU A 220 -21.58 2.45 3.49
CA GLU A 220 -21.60 2.87 4.89
C GLU A 220 -20.23 3.39 5.32
N TYR A 221 -20.24 4.17 6.40
CA TYR A 221 -19.02 4.52 7.14
C TYR A 221 -19.22 4.33 8.63
N CYS A 222 -18.12 4.05 9.31
CA CYS A 222 -18.10 3.86 10.75
C CYS A 222 -18.00 5.23 11.43
N THR A 223 -18.97 5.56 12.28
CA THR A 223 -19.01 6.82 13.02
C THR A 223 -18.13 6.81 14.26
N ASP A 224 -17.89 5.64 14.82
CA ASP A 224 -16.95 5.42 15.92
C ASP A 224 -16.14 4.14 15.68
N PRO A 225 -14.96 4.24 15.06
CA PRO A 225 -14.08 3.10 14.82
C PRO A 225 -13.35 2.64 16.11
N GLN A 226 -13.54 3.32 17.23
CA GLN A 226 -12.90 3.02 18.52
C GLN A 226 -13.82 2.28 19.50
N GLU A 227 -15.14 2.38 19.33
CA GLU A 227 -16.23 1.76 20.14
C GLU A 227 -17.05 0.76 19.27
N PRO A 228 -18.34 0.36 19.54
CA PRO A 228 -18.92 -0.88 19.00
C PRO A 228 -19.29 -0.85 17.49
N GLY A 229 -18.45 -0.27 16.62
CA GLY A 229 -18.57 -0.39 15.17
C GLY A 229 -19.93 0.05 14.68
N VAL A 230 -20.35 1.27 15.05
CA VAL A 230 -21.61 1.86 14.59
C VAL A 230 -21.41 2.36 13.17
N TRP A 231 -22.34 1.99 12.28
CA TRP A 231 -22.28 2.31 10.86
C TRP A 231 -23.47 3.17 10.46
N GLU A 232 -23.21 4.19 9.65
CA GLU A 232 -24.22 5.05 9.04
C GLU A 232 -24.10 5.01 7.51
N PRO A 233 -25.19 5.31 6.77
CA PRO A 233 -25.12 5.45 5.32
C PRO A 233 -24.04 6.43 4.89
N TRP A 234 -23.27 6.07 3.85
CA TRP A 234 -22.20 6.91 3.31
C TRP A 234 -22.76 8.16 2.63
N ARG A 235 -22.84 9.25 3.39
CA ARG A 235 -23.46 10.51 2.96
C ARG A 235 -22.65 11.32 1.95
N TRP A 236 -21.39 10.94 1.71
CA TRP A 236 -20.49 11.64 0.78
C TRP A 236 -20.23 10.87 -0.52
N GLY A 237 -21.04 9.86 -0.84
CA GLY A 237 -20.92 9.04 -2.05
C GLY A 237 -21.21 9.75 -3.38
N SER A 238 -21.37 11.06 -3.38
CA SER A 238 -21.57 11.89 -4.58
C SER A 238 -20.75 13.18 -4.51
N PRO A 239 -19.41 13.09 -4.43
CA PRO A 239 -18.55 14.26 -4.38
C PRO A 239 -18.53 14.96 -5.75
N ALA A 240 -18.26 16.27 -5.77
CA ALA A 240 -18.04 17.01 -6.99
C ALA A 240 -16.75 16.54 -7.71
N MET A 241 -15.72 16.18 -6.94
CA MET A 241 -14.45 15.70 -7.46
C MET A 241 -13.81 14.62 -6.57
N LEU A 242 -13.07 13.73 -7.22
CA LEU A 242 -12.10 12.85 -6.58
C LEU A 242 -10.71 13.37 -6.92
N VAL A 243 -9.83 13.51 -5.92
CA VAL A 243 -8.48 14.04 -6.13
C VAL A 243 -7.42 13.21 -5.41
N GLY A 244 -6.31 12.94 -6.10
CA GLY A 244 -5.09 12.50 -5.44
C GLY A 244 -4.24 13.72 -5.09
N ILE A 245 -3.65 13.75 -3.90
CA ILE A 245 -2.91 14.89 -3.35
C ILE A 245 -1.46 14.43 -3.12
N ALA A 246 -0.58 14.74 -4.08
CA ALA A 246 0.84 14.42 -3.97
C ALA A 246 1.55 15.49 -3.11
N ILE A 247 2.14 15.08 -2.00
CA ILE A 247 2.86 15.98 -1.09
C ILE A 247 4.35 15.66 -1.15
N SER A 248 5.17 16.66 -1.43
CA SER A 248 6.63 16.59 -1.32
C SER A 248 7.21 17.79 -0.57
N ASP A 249 8.51 17.79 -0.32
CA ASP A 249 9.24 18.94 0.23
C ASP A 249 9.29 20.17 -0.72
N ALA A 250 9.10 19.95 -2.03
CA ALA A 250 9.08 21.00 -3.04
C ALA A 250 7.68 21.60 -3.32
N GLY A 251 6.60 20.91 -2.97
CA GLY A 251 5.25 21.41 -3.18
C GLY A 251 4.15 20.38 -2.99
N VAL A 252 2.92 20.79 -3.32
CA VAL A 252 1.74 19.90 -3.40
C VAL A 252 1.20 19.94 -4.82
N ASP A 253 0.97 18.77 -5.41
CA ASP A 253 0.35 18.61 -6.72
C ASP A 253 -0.97 17.84 -6.57
N VAL A 254 -2.08 18.49 -6.92
CA VAL A 254 -3.43 17.93 -6.81
C VAL A 254 -3.90 17.48 -8.18
N GLN A 255 -4.15 16.18 -8.33
CA GLN A 255 -4.58 15.60 -9.61
C GLN A 255 -6.02 15.10 -9.49
N ARG A 256 -6.91 15.70 -10.28
CA ARG A 256 -8.28 15.24 -10.41
C ARG A 256 -8.33 13.88 -11.12
N ILE A 257 -9.10 12.95 -10.56
CA ILE A 257 -9.44 11.70 -11.24
C ILE A 257 -10.43 12.00 -12.36
N ASN A 258 -10.17 11.46 -13.55
CA ASN A 258 -11.01 11.73 -14.72
C ASN A 258 -12.43 11.16 -14.52
N PRO A 259 -13.48 12.02 -14.43
CA PRO A 259 -14.84 11.57 -14.18
C PRO A 259 -15.37 10.62 -15.24
N ASN A 260 -14.94 10.77 -16.50
CA ASN A 260 -15.37 9.91 -17.61
C ASN A 260 -14.86 8.47 -17.48
N LEU A 261 -13.94 8.21 -16.55
CA LEU A 261 -13.38 6.89 -16.30
C LEU A 261 -13.83 6.29 -14.97
N HIS A 262 -14.71 6.96 -14.20
CA HIS A 262 -15.13 6.47 -12.88
C HIS A 262 -15.77 5.09 -12.95
N ASP A 263 -16.73 4.86 -13.85
CA ASP A 263 -17.42 3.57 -13.99
C ASP A 263 -16.47 2.44 -14.42
N LEU A 264 -15.53 2.76 -15.32
CA LEU A 264 -14.53 1.80 -15.78
C LEU A 264 -13.51 1.48 -14.68
N ALA A 265 -13.08 2.50 -13.92
CA ALA A 265 -12.22 2.34 -12.76
C ALA A 265 -12.91 1.51 -11.66
N TRP A 266 -14.20 1.74 -11.43
CA TRP A 266 -15.01 0.97 -10.50
C TRP A 266 -15.14 -0.50 -10.92
N THR A 267 -15.46 -0.74 -12.19
CA THR A 267 -15.49 -2.09 -12.78
C THR A 267 -14.14 -2.79 -12.62
N LYS A 268 -13.03 -2.06 -12.84
CA LYS A 268 -11.68 -2.61 -12.65
C LYS A 268 -11.42 -2.97 -11.19
N PHE A 269 -11.81 -2.13 -10.24
CA PHE A 269 -11.69 -2.42 -8.81
C PHE A 269 -12.46 -3.68 -8.42
N GLN A 270 -13.71 -3.83 -8.86
CA GLN A 270 -14.52 -5.03 -8.63
C GLN A 270 -13.85 -6.31 -9.18
N ARG A 271 -13.23 -6.23 -10.35
CA ARG A 271 -12.47 -7.37 -10.93
C ARG A 271 -11.25 -7.73 -10.10
N LEU A 272 -10.52 -6.74 -9.58
CA LEU A 272 -9.40 -7.00 -8.67
C LEU A 272 -9.88 -7.65 -7.36
N ARG A 273 -11.04 -7.21 -6.85
CA ARG A 273 -11.65 -7.83 -5.66
C ARG A 273 -12.05 -9.28 -5.90
N ALA A 274 -12.58 -9.59 -7.08
CA ALA A 274 -12.90 -10.96 -7.48
C ALA A 274 -11.62 -11.81 -7.65
N LEU A 275 -10.55 -11.24 -8.20
CA LEU A 275 -9.25 -11.90 -8.28
C LEU A 275 -8.70 -12.24 -6.89
N TRP A 276 -8.69 -11.27 -5.96
CA TRP A 276 -8.32 -11.53 -4.56
C TRP A 276 -9.14 -12.66 -3.95
N GLN A 277 -10.47 -12.69 -4.20
CA GLN A 277 -11.34 -13.77 -3.70
C GLN A 277 -10.92 -15.12 -4.25
N SER A 278 -10.58 -15.18 -5.55
CA SER A 278 -10.15 -16.44 -6.16
C SER A 278 -8.83 -16.95 -5.58
N HIS A 279 -7.88 -16.06 -5.25
CA HIS A 279 -6.64 -16.45 -4.57
C HIS A 279 -6.90 -16.92 -3.13
N HIS A 280 -7.87 -16.32 -2.45
CA HIS A 280 -8.27 -16.72 -1.09
C HIS A 280 -9.00 -18.08 -1.07
N ASP A 281 -9.89 -18.34 -2.04
CA ASP A 281 -10.76 -19.52 -2.04
C ASP A 281 -10.15 -20.74 -2.74
N LEU A 282 -9.17 -20.53 -3.63
CA LEU A 282 -8.51 -21.60 -4.38
C LEU A 282 -7.17 -21.95 -3.74
N ASP A 283 -7.09 -23.13 -3.12
CA ASP A 283 -5.81 -23.72 -2.76
C ASP A 283 -5.10 -24.23 -4.01
N MET A 284 -4.05 -23.53 -4.44
CA MET A 284 -3.24 -23.92 -5.59
C MET A 284 -2.57 -25.29 -5.42
N ALA A 285 -2.34 -25.76 -4.19
CA ALA A 285 -1.81 -27.09 -3.94
C ALA A 285 -2.82 -28.20 -4.28
N ALA A 286 -4.12 -27.89 -4.28
CA ALA A 286 -5.19 -28.82 -4.60
C ALA A 286 -5.59 -28.82 -6.09
N VAL A 287 -5.07 -27.89 -6.90
CA VAL A 287 -5.42 -27.76 -8.33
C VAL A 287 -4.97 -28.98 -9.14
N LEU A 288 -3.84 -29.57 -8.78
CA LEU A 288 -3.31 -30.77 -9.43
C LEU A 288 -3.52 -31.98 -8.53
N SER A 289 -4.28 -32.96 -9.01
CA SER A 289 -4.37 -34.27 -8.39
C SER A 289 -3.35 -35.23 -9.01
N PRO A 290 -2.66 -36.07 -8.22
CA PRO A 290 -1.80 -37.11 -8.77
C PRO A 290 -2.60 -38.02 -9.70
N LEU A 291 -2.22 -38.07 -10.97
CA LEU A 291 -2.74 -39.07 -11.90
C LEU A 291 -1.92 -40.34 -11.73
N ARG A 292 -2.56 -41.41 -11.27
CA ARG A 292 -1.90 -42.72 -11.25
C ARG A 292 -1.72 -43.21 -12.70
N PRO A 293 -0.60 -43.89 -13.01
CA PRO A 293 -0.46 -44.61 -14.27
C PRO A 293 -1.66 -45.54 -14.53
N PRO A 294 -2.06 -45.76 -15.79
CA PRO A 294 -3.16 -46.67 -16.11
C PRO A 294 -2.86 -48.08 -15.58
N PRO A 295 -3.88 -48.94 -15.36
CA PRO A 295 -3.65 -50.32 -14.88
C PRO A 295 -2.67 -51.13 -15.74
N SER A 296 -2.55 -50.81 -17.04
CA SER A 296 -1.54 -51.42 -17.93
C SER A 296 -0.10 -51.12 -17.51
N ALA A 297 0.13 -50.05 -16.76
CA ALA A 297 1.44 -49.68 -16.21
C ALA A 297 1.79 -50.47 -14.94
N ALA A 298 0.86 -51.23 -14.35
CA ALA A 298 1.16 -52.13 -13.22
C ALA A 298 2.10 -53.30 -13.60
N LEU A 299 2.37 -53.47 -14.89
CA LEU A 299 3.40 -54.38 -15.41
C LEU A 299 4.82 -53.82 -15.25
N TRP A 300 4.96 -52.55 -14.88
CA TRP A 300 6.25 -51.91 -14.61
C TRP A 300 6.38 -51.65 -13.10
N PRO A 301 7.43 -52.20 -12.44
CA PRO A 301 7.66 -51.96 -11.03
C PRO A 301 7.86 -50.46 -10.75
N ASP A 302 7.22 -49.92 -9.71
CA ASP A 302 7.34 -48.49 -9.34
C ASP A 302 8.80 -48.05 -9.05
N GLU A 303 9.70 -49.00 -8.78
CA GLU A 303 11.12 -48.76 -8.45
C GLU A 303 12.07 -48.89 -9.66
N GLU A 304 11.60 -49.35 -10.83
CA GLU A 304 12.43 -49.53 -12.02
C GLU A 304 12.10 -48.49 -13.10
N LEU A 305 13.14 -47.77 -13.56
CA LEU A 305 13.02 -46.89 -14.71
C LEU A 305 12.76 -47.72 -15.97
N VAL A 306 11.57 -47.57 -16.56
CA VAL A 306 11.22 -48.21 -17.82
C VAL A 306 11.91 -47.48 -18.97
N PRO A 307 12.84 -48.12 -19.71
CA PRO A 307 13.48 -47.47 -20.84
C PRO A 307 12.47 -47.26 -21.97
N LEU A 308 12.51 -46.08 -22.59
CA LEU A 308 11.71 -45.78 -23.77
C LEU A 308 12.26 -46.57 -24.97
N ASP A 309 11.60 -47.66 -25.35
CA ASP A 309 11.96 -48.45 -26.54
C ASP A 309 11.41 -47.79 -27.81
N LEU A 310 12.29 -47.12 -28.54
CA LEU A 310 11.96 -46.44 -29.80
C LEU A 310 11.89 -47.40 -31.00
N SER A 311 12.21 -48.69 -30.85
CA SER A 311 12.16 -49.66 -31.95
C SER A 311 10.73 -50.07 -32.34
N LEU A 312 9.76 -49.87 -31.43
CA LEU A 312 8.32 -50.14 -31.64
C LEU A 312 7.56 -49.00 -32.34
N ALA A 313 8.20 -47.85 -32.58
CA ALA A 313 7.59 -46.70 -33.26
C ALA A 313 7.67 -46.78 -34.80
N ALA A 314 8.26 -47.85 -35.35
CA ALA A 314 8.38 -48.05 -36.79
C ALA A 314 7.21 -48.89 -37.34
N VAL A 315 6.06 -48.24 -37.56
CA VAL A 315 5.07 -48.62 -38.57
C VAL A 315 4.65 -47.36 -39.32
#